data_AF-A0AAP0P0Y7-F1
#
_entry.id   AF-A0AAP0P0Y7-F1
#
_cell.length_a   1.000
_cell.length_b   1.000
_cell.length_c   1.000
_cell.angle_alpha   90.00
_cell.angle_beta   90.00
_cell.angle_gamma   90.00
#
_symmetry.space_group_name_H-M   'P 1'
#
loop_
_entity.id
_entity.type
_entity.pdbx_description
1 polymer ?
#
loop_
_entity_poly.entity_id
_entity_poly.type
_entity_poly.pdbx_seq_one_letter_code
_entity_poly.pdbx_strand_id
1 'polypeptide(L)'
;MHHNVSNNYGNDLQTCSDVRHQQNMPETPGSFADMKELIERKMRSVEEFIEIIYLGKPDGPTCHTGMETCYYTSLNALLPDSKVEQNKLAMTTLYSLESTITQRKLEVAETENEKPSWTKRLLLDNSLLCSKIREEADELCRTLEENEDKSGAASEMADVLYHALVLLAVKDVKVEDVFQVLRQRFSKSGIEEKSSRKST
;
A
#
# COMPACT_ATOMS: atom_id res chain seq x y z
N MET A 1 -43.20 39.82 9.32
CA MET A 1 -43.18 39.09 8.05
C MET A 1 -41.82 38.40 7.91
N HIS A 2 -41.85 37.07 7.79
CA HIS A 2 -40.80 36.10 7.35
C HIS A 2 -39.46 36.06 8.11
N HIS A 3 -39.21 35.07 8.99
CA HIS A 3 -38.78 33.63 8.82
C HIS A 3 -37.24 33.48 8.82
N ASN A 4 -36.59 32.97 9.90
CA ASN A 4 -36.29 31.57 10.31
C ASN A 4 -35.54 30.75 9.23
N VAL A 5 -34.46 30.00 9.52
CA VAL A 5 -34.36 28.69 10.24
C VAL A 5 -32.85 28.45 10.62
N SER A 6 -32.42 28.20 11.87
CA SER A 6 -32.17 26.91 12.62
C SER A 6 -31.25 25.90 11.89
N ASN A 7 -30.30 25.13 12.43
CA ASN A 7 -30.06 24.34 13.68
C ASN A 7 -28.51 24.20 13.86
N ASN A 8 -27.84 23.97 15.00
CA ASN A 8 -28.07 23.27 16.28
C ASN A 8 -27.69 21.76 16.29
N TYR A 9 -27.12 21.34 17.45
CA TYR A 9 -26.72 20.00 17.93
C TYR A 9 -25.35 19.45 17.50
N GLY A 10 -24.53 18.83 18.35
CA GLY A 10 -24.67 18.42 19.75
C GLY A 10 -23.52 17.46 20.11
N ASN A 11 -23.08 17.48 21.38
CA ASN A 11 -22.13 16.56 22.00
C ASN A 11 -22.59 15.10 21.86
N ASP A 12 -21.64 14.16 21.83
CA ASP A 12 -21.74 12.95 22.67
C ASP A 12 -20.37 12.36 23.02
N LEU A 13 -20.27 12.07 24.31
CA LEU A 13 -19.14 11.56 25.07
C LEU A 13 -19.17 10.02 25.14
N GLN A 14 -18.04 9.45 25.58
CA GLN A 14 -17.93 8.21 26.37
C GLN A 14 -18.06 6.86 25.59
N THR A 15 -16.93 6.27 25.18
CA THR A 15 -16.12 5.25 25.89
C THR A 15 -16.53 3.79 25.61
N CYS A 16 -15.60 3.02 25.04
CA CYS A 16 -15.46 1.59 25.30
C CYS A 16 -14.25 1.41 26.21
N SER A 17 -14.49 0.93 27.42
CA SER A 17 -13.51 0.65 28.46
C SER A 17 -13.00 -0.79 28.41
N ASP A 18 -11.80 -0.97 28.96
CA ASP A 18 -11.10 -2.21 29.38
C ASP A 18 -10.31 -2.94 28.27
N VAL A 19 -8.98 -3.11 28.37
CA VAL A 19 -8.24 -3.80 29.44
C VAL A 19 -6.80 -3.25 29.64
N ARG A 20 -6.43 -3.02 30.91
CA ARG A 20 -5.06 -2.80 31.46
C ARG A 20 -4.17 -4.04 31.17
N HIS A 21 -2.87 -3.97 30.88
CA HIS A 21 -1.79 -3.37 31.66
C HIS A 21 -0.45 -3.62 30.94
N GLN A 22 0.40 -2.59 30.79
CA GLN A 22 1.85 -2.55 31.08
C GLN A 22 2.66 -1.69 30.08
N GLN A 23 3.41 -0.76 30.70
CA GLN A 23 4.50 0.07 30.19
C GLN A 23 4.11 1.33 29.39
N ASN A 24 4.22 2.46 30.10
CA ASN A 24 3.94 3.83 29.65
C ASN A 24 4.83 4.23 28.47
N MET A 25 4.36 3.98 27.24
CA MET A 25 4.67 4.82 26.10
C MET A 25 3.81 6.09 26.21
N PRO A 26 4.35 7.31 26.05
CA PRO A 26 3.52 8.49 25.94
C PRO A 26 2.62 8.34 24.70
N GLU A 27 1.34 8.64 24.90
CA GLU A 27 0.28 8.54 23.90
C GLU A 27 0.71 9.21 22.58
N THR A 28 0.42 8.53 21.47
CA THR A 28 0.69 9.04 20.12
C THR A 28 0.06 10.43 19.97
N PRO A 29 0.80 11.47 19.55
CA PRO A 29 0.24 12.79 19.39
C PRO A 29 -0.75 12.78 18.21
N GLY A 30 -2.03 12.94 18.52
CA GLY A 30 -3.13 12.85 17.56
C GLY A 30 -3.30 14.10 16.69
N SER A 31 -2.53 15.17 16.91
CA SER A 31 -2.59 16.38 16.10
C SER A 31 -1.20 16.97 15.80
N PHE A 32 -1.11 17.72 14.69
CA PHE A 32 0.10 18.44 14.29
C PHE A 32 0.61 19.42 15.37
N ALA A 33 -0.31 19.96 16.20
CA ALA A 33 0.03 20.86 17.29
C ALA A 33 0.78 20.13 18.42
N ASP A 34 0.37 18.91 18.76
CA ASP A 34 0.99 18.11 19.81
C ASP A 34 2.42 17.70 19.43
N MET A 35 2.66 17.47 18.14
CA MET A 35 3.98 17.18 17.60
C MET A 35 4.91 18.39 17.66
N LYS A 36 4.39 19.59 17.37
CA LYS A 36 5.15 20.85 17.46
C LYS A 36 5.64 21.08 18.89
N GLU A 37 4.78 20.85 19.87
CA GLU A 37 5.13 21.00 21.29
C GLU A 37 6.19 19.97 21.73
N LEU A 38 6.10 18.72 21.26
CA LEU A 38 7.07 17.68 21.55
C LEU A 38 8.46 17.99 20.98
N ILE A 39 8.52 18.48 19.73
CA ILE A 39 9.76 18.86 19.04
C ILE A 39 10.41 20.06 19.75
N GLU A 40 9.64 21.11 20.06
CA GLU A 40 10.14 22.30 20.76
C GLU A 40 10.66 21.97 22.17
N ARG A 41 10.01 21.06 22.89
CA ARG A 41 10.46 20.60 24.21
C ARG A 41 11.76 19.82 24.13
N LYS A 42 11.96 19.00 23.10
CA LYS A 42 13.20 18.22 22.90
C LYS A 42 14.37 19.13 22.49
N MET A 43 14.12 20.11 21.61
CA MET A 43 15.11 21.10 21.14
C MET A 43 15.68 21.98 22.26
N ARG A 44 14.92 22.26 23.33
CA ARG A 44 15.41 23.07 24.48
C ARG A 44 16.34 22.32 25.44
N SER A 45 16.54 21.01 25.26
CA SER A 45 17.18 20.16 26.28
C SER A 45 18.50 19.51 25.90
N VAL A 46 19.01 19.71 24.68
CA VAL A 46 20.26 19.07 24.22
C VAL A 46 21.11 20.03 23.38
N GLU A 47 22.42 20.08 23.65
CA GLU A 47 23.44 20.80 22.87
C GLU A 47 24.02 19.94 21.72
N GLU A 48 23.29 18.94 21.22
CA GLU A 48 23.68 18.14 20.04
C GLU A 48 22.54 17.96 19.04
N PHE A 49 22.92 17.76 17.77
CA PHE A 49 22.01 17.65 16.62
C PHE A 49 20.94 16.57 16.84
N ILE A 50 19.67 16.98 16.83
CA ILE A 50 18.53 16.06 16.89
C ILE A 50 18.07 15.77 15.47
N GLU A 51 18.11 14.51 15.06
CA GLU A 51 17.39 14.02 13.90
C GLU A 51 16.01 13.52 14.35
N ILE A 52 14.95 14.02 13.70
CA ILE A 52 13.57 13.64 14.00
C ILE A 52 12.95 13.04 12.74
N ILE A 53 12.64 11.75 12.79
CA ILE A 53 11.88 11.06 11.76
C ILE A 53 10.42 11.04 12.19
N TYR A 54 9.56 11.64 11.39
CA TYR A 54 8.13 11.69 11.63
C TYR A 54 7.38 10.86 10.57
N LEU A 55 6.54 9.93 11.02
CA LEU A 55 5.66 9.16 10.15
C LEU A 55 4.29 9.83 10.07
N GLY A 56 4.02 10.52 8.97
CA GLY A 56 2.74 11.16 8.70
C GLY A 56 1.98 10.48 7.56
N LYS A 57 0.65 10.46 7.64
CA LYS A 57 -0.23 10.11 6.51
C LYS A 57 -0.65 11.41 5.82
N PRO A 58 -0.24 11.66 4.56
CA PRO A 58 -0.64 12.87 3.87
C PRO A 58 -2.11 12.82 3.43
N ASP A 59 -2.76 13.99 3.42
CA ASP A 59 -4.11 14.19 2.89
C ASP A 59 -4.02 14.94 1.55
N GLY A 60 -3.50 14.25 0.53
CA GLY A 60 -3.24 14.80 -0.81
C GLY A 60 -1.75 14.89 -1.17
N PRO A 61 -1.41 15.40 -2.37
CA PRO A 61 -0.03 15.51 -2.82
C PRO A 61 0.74 16.48 -1.92
N THR A 62 1.84 16.01 -1.35
CA THR A 62 2.65 16.80 -0.41
C THR A 62 3.59 17.75 -1.15
N CYS A 63 3.81 17.55 -2.46
CA CYS A 63 4.64 18.40 -3.30
C CYS A 63 3.81 19.41 -4.10
N HIS A 64 4.31 20.65 -4.21
CA HIS A 64 3.72 21.71 -5.03
C HIS A 64 3.71 21.41 -6.54
N THR A 65 4.39 20.33 -6.98
CA THR A 65 4.35 19.82 -8.36
C THR A 65 3.21 18.81 -8.59
N GLY A 66 2.41 18.50 -7.58
CA GLY A 66 1.35 17.48 -7.63
C GLY A 66 1.84 16.06 -7.33
N MET A 67 3.13 15.87 -7.02
CA MET A 67 3.70 14.58 -6.62
C MET A 67 3.44 14.25 -5.15
N GLU A 68 3.37 12.96 -4.80
CA GLU A 68 3.10 12.51 -3.43
C GLU A 68 4.22 12.87 -2.43
N THR A 69 5.46 13.02 -2.89
CA THR A 69 6.61 13.41 -2.06
C THR A 69 7.52 14.43 -2.74
N CYS A 70 8.21 15.26 -1.95
CA CYS A 70 9.22 16.22 -2.44
C CYS A 70 10.52 15.54 -2.92
N TYR A 71 10.78 14.30 -2.48
CA TYR A 71 11.91 13.47 -2.91
C TYR A 71 11.51 12.55 -4.07
N TYR A 72 10.89 13.13 -5.11
CA TYR A 72 10.41 12.34 -6.25
C TYR A 72 11.55 11.85 -7.15
N THR A 73 12.72 12.51 -7.11
CA THR A 73 13.93 12.03 -7.79
C THR A 73 14.34 10.71 -7.13
N SER A 74 14.15 9.60 -7.83
CA SER A 74 14.50 8.28 -7.35
C SER A 74 15.94 8.24 -6.84
N LEU A 75 16.12 7.73 -5.62
CA LEU A 75 17.42 7.42 -5.01
C LEU A 75 18.31 6.53 -5.91
N ASN A 76 17.72 5.87 -6.91
CA ASN A 76 18.37 5.22 -8.04
C ASN A 76 19.50 6.05 -8.69
N ALA A 77 19.37 7.39 -8.71
CA ALA A 77 20.36 8.27 -9.32
C ALA A 77 21.59 8.54 -8.42
N LEU A 78 21.52 8.21 -7.13
CA LEU A 78 22.51 8.66 -6.13
C LEU A 78 23.25 7.55 -5.38
N LEU A 79 22.76 6.29 -5.37
CA LEU A 79 23.37 5.19 -4.59
C LEU A 79 23.37 3.87 -5.39
N PRO A 80 24.50 3.41 -5.96
CA PRO A 80 24.52 2.28 -6.89
C PRO A 80 24.46 0.87 -6.28
N ASP A 81 24.71 0.69 -4.97
CA ASP A 81 24.96 -0.66 -4.41
C ASP A 81 24.29 -0.89 -3.05
N SER A 82 23.09 -1.49 -3.05
CA SER A 82 22.67 -2.34 -1.93
C SER A 82 21.50 -3.27 -2.31
N LYS A 83 21.43 -4.47 -1.72
CA LYS A 83 20.26 -5.37 -1.80
C LYS A 83 18.95 -4.74 -1.28
N VAL A 84 19.05 -3.66 -0.51
CA VAL A 84 17.90 -2.88 -0.03
C VAL A 84 17.23 -2.14 -1.20
N GLU A 85 17.99 -1.71 -2.20
CA GLU A 85 17.48 -1.03 -3.40
C GLU A 85 16.62 -1.93 -4.28
N GLN A 86 16.97 -3.22 -4.44
CA GLN A 86 16.19 -4.15 -5.26
C GLN A 86 14.80 -4.40 -4.68
N ASN A 87 14.71 -4.61 -3.36
CA ASN A 87 13.44 -4.80 -2.66
C ASN A 87 12.58 -3.52 -2.71
N LYS A 88 13.21 -2.35 -2.59
CA LYS A 88 12.53 -1.06 -2.71
C LYS A 88 12.00 -0.82 -4.12
N LEU A 89 12.81 -1.13 -5.14
CA LEU A 89 12.43 -1.00 -6.55
C LEU A 89 11.23 -1.88 -6.89
N ALA A 90 11.26 -3.16 -6.48
CA ALA A 90 10.14 -4.08 -6.71
C ALA A 90 8.82 -3.57 -6.10
N MET A 91 8.87 -3.07 -4.86
CA MET A 91 7.70 -2.45 -4.21
C MET A 91 7.22 -1.21 -4.98
N THR A 92 8.14 -0.31 -5.38
CA THR A 92 7.75 0.88 -6.16
C THR A 92 7.12 0.52 -7.51
N THR A 93 7.58 -0.54 -8.17
CA THR A 93 7.02 -1.00 -9.45
C THR A 93 5.58 -1.51 -9.27
N LEU A 94 5.32 -2.32 -8.24
CA LEU A 94 3.97 -2.85 -7.98
C LEU A 94 2.98 -1.75 -7.62
N TYR A 95 3.37 -0.79 -6.76
CA TYR A 95 2.51 0.37 -6.47
C TYR A 95 2.30 1.27 -7.69
N SER A 96 3.33 1.50 -8.51
CA SER A 96 3.20 2.29 -9.74
C SER A 96 2.22 1.63 -10.72
N LEU A 97 2.27 0.31 -10.82
CA LEU A 97 1.35 -0.47 -11.64
C LEU A 97 -0.08 -0.41 -11.09
N GLU A 98 -0.27 -0.58 -9.77
CA GLU A 98 -1.57 -0.41 -9.10
C GLU A 98 -2.16 0.98 -9.36
N SER A 99 -1.36 2.04 -9.21
CA SER A 99 -1.78 3.42 -9.48
C SER A 99 -2.23 3.59 -10.93
N THR A 100 -1.47 3.04 -11.88
CA THR A 100 -1.80 3.10 -13.31
C THR A 100 -3.12 2.36 -13.61
N ILE A 101 -3.32 1.18 -13.02
CA ILE A 101 -4.56 0.40 -13.17
C ILE A 101 -5.75 1.15 -12.55
N THR A 102 -5.55 1.75 -11.38
CA THR A 102 -6.58 2.53 -10.68
C THR A 102 -7.00 3.75 -11.49
N GLN A 103 -6.03 4.48 -12.06
CA GLN A 103 -6.33 5.60 -12.96
C GLN A 103 -7.17 5.12 -14.16
N ARG A 104 -6.78 4.02 -14.79
CA ARG A 104 -7.54 3.45 -15.91
C ARG A 104 -8.94 3.00 -15.50
N LYS A 105 -9.12 2.50 -14.27
CA LYS A 105 -10.45 2.16 -13.70
C LYS A 105 -11.34 3.38 -13.60
N LEU A 106 -10.80 4.54 -13.21
CA LEU A 106 -11.56 5.81 -13.18
C LEU A 106 -11.94 6.26 -14.60
N GLU A 107 -11.01 6.21 -15.55
CA GLU A 107 -11.25 6.57 -16.95
C GLU A 107 -12.35 5.71 -17.61
N VAL A 108 -12.50 4.44 -17.19
CA VAL A 108 -13.59 3.57 -17.67
C VAL A 108 -14.95 4.18 -17.35
N ALA A 109 -15.12 4.75 -16.16
CA ALA A 109 -16.39 5.32 -15.70
C ALA A 109 -16.77 6.60 -16.46
N GLU A 110 -15.81 7.27 -17.08
CA GLU A 110 -15.99 8.58 -17.72
C GLU A 110 -16.21 8.52 -19.24
N THR A 111 -15.83 7.42 -19.90
CA THR A 111 -15.75 7.36 -21.38
C THR A 111 -16.53 6.20 -21.97
N GLU A 112 -17.70 6.45 -22.57
CA GLU A 112 -18.51 5.41 -23.24
C GLU A 112 -18.20 5.23 -24.74
N ASN A 113 -17.53 6.19 -25.41
CA ASN A 113 -17.49 6.27 -26.89
C ASN A 113 -16.13 6.03 -27.57
N GLU A 114 -15.13 5.49 -26.87
CA GLU A 114 -13.82 5.17 -27.46
C GLU A 114 -13.50 3.67 -27.37
N LYS A 115 -12.69 3.17 -28.32
CA LYS A 115 -12.21 1.78 -28.30
C LYS A 115 -11.49 1.52 -26.97
N PRO A 116 -11.95 0.56 -26.16
CA PRO A 116 -11.39 0.37 -24.83
C PRO A 116 -9.93 -0.10 -24.91
N SER A 117 -9.05 0.53 -24.13
CA SER A 117 -7.68 0.06 -23.91
C SER A 117 -7.67 -1.38 -23.39
N TRP A 118 -6.54 -2.10 -23.53
CA TRP A 118 -6.45 -3.48 -23.05
C TRP A 118 -6.86 -3.64 -21.58
N THR A 119 -6.36 -2.76 -20.71
CA THR A 119 -6.73 -2.76 -19.29
C THR A 119 -8.21 -2.47 -19.09
N LYS A 120 -8.80 -1.53 -19.85
CA LYS A 120 -10.24 -1.24 -19.79
C LYS A 120 -11.09 -2.46 -20.19
N ARG A 121 -10.66 -3.22 -21.20
CA ARG A 121 -11.34 -4.48 -21.57
C ARG A 121 -11.34 -5.49 -20.43
N LEU A 122 -10.18 -5.67 -19.78
CA LEU A 122 -10.07 -6.58 -18.63
C LEU A 122 -10.89 -6.12 -17.42
N LEU A 123 -10.95 -4.81 -17.17
CA LEU A 123 -11.75 -4.23 -16.09
C LEU A 123 -13.27 -4.38 -16.31
N LEU A 124 -13.71 -4.44 -17.58
CA LEU A 124 -15.12 -4.55 -17.96
C LEU A 124 -15.60 -6.00 -18.12
N ASP A 125 -14.69 -6.93 -18.44
CA ASP A 125 -15.01 -8.34 -18.70
C ASP A 125 -14.32 -9.28 -17.70
N ASN A 126 -15.06 -9.63 -16.65
CA ASN A 126 -14.60 -10.54 -15.60
C ASN A 126 -14.28 -11.95 -16.13
N SER A 127 -14.97 -12.41 -17.17
CA SER A 127 -14.74 -13.74 -17.76
C SER A 127 -13.42 -13.76 -18.49
N LEU A 128 -13.16 -12.73 -19.31
CA LEU A 128 -11.88 -12.54 -19.99
C LEU A 128 -10.73 -12.44 -18.99
N LEU A 129 -10.88 -11.61 -17.95
CA LEU A 129 -9.85 -11.45 -16.92
C LEU A 129 -9.52 -12.77 -16.22
N CYS A 130 -10.54 -13.52 -15.79
CA CYS A 130 -10.32 -14.83 -15.16
C CYS A 130 -9.73 -15.86 -16.13
N SER A 131 -10.06 -15.77 -17.42
CA SER A 131 -9.46 -16.63 -18.45
C SER A 131 -7.98 -16.36 -18.59
N LYS A 132 -7.59 -15.09 -18.71
CA LYS A 132 -6.18 -14.68 -18.80
C LYS A 132 -5.40 -15.13 -17.57
N ILE A 133 -5.89 -14.88 -16.35
CA ILE A 133 -5.20 -15.33 -15.12
C ILE A 133 -4.90 -16.84 -15.13
N ARG A 134 -5.85 -17.65 -15.61
CA ARG A 134 -5.65 -19.11 -15.70
C ARG A 134 -4.63 -19.49 -16.77
N GLU A 135 -4.68 -18.82 -17.91
CA GLU A 135 -3.74 -19.01 -19.02
C GLU A 135 -2.31 -18.68 -18.58
N GLU A 136 -2.06 -17.47 -18.05
CA GLU A 136 -0.71 -17.06 -17.63
C GLU A 136 -0.16 -17.93 -16.48
N ALA A 137 -1.04 -18.41 -15.59
CA ALA A 137 -0.62 -19.31 -14.52
C ALA A 137 -0.23 -20.70 -15.04
N ASP A 138 -0.92 -21.19 -16.09
CA ASP A 138 -0.56 -22.42 -16.78
C ASP A 138 0.75 -22.25 -17.55
N GLU A 139 0.90 -21.15 -18.29
CA GLU A 139 2.13 -20.82 -19.04
C GLU A 139 3.33 -20.70 -18.11
N LEU A 140 3.18 -20.02 -16.96
CA LEU A 140 4.22 -19.98 -15.92
C LEU A 140 4.61 -21.40 -15.44
N CYS A 141 3.66 -22.30 -15.24
CA CYS A 141 3.97 -23.68 -14.86
C CYS A 141 4.69 -24.43 -15.99
N ARG A 142 4.25 -24.23 -17.24
CA ARG A 142 4.85 -24.84 -18.43
C ARG A 142 6.30 -24.41 -18.63
N THR A 143 6.69 -23.18 -18.27
CA THR A 143 8.10 -22.77 -18.31
C THR A 143 9.00 -23.71 -17.50
N LEU A 144 8.49 -24.25 -16.39
CA LEU A 144 9.21 -25.23 -15.58
C LEU A 144 9.16 -26.64 -16.20
N GLU A 145 8.00 -27.07 -16.67
CA GLU A 145 7.81 -28.40 -17.26
C GLU A 145 8.60 -28.61 -18.55
N GLU A 146 8.70 -27.56 -19.36
CA GLU A 146 9.38 -27.56 -20.66
C GLU A 146 10.88 -27.20 -20.54
N ASN A 147 11.38 -26.95 -19.31
CA ASN A 147 12.75 -26.51 -19.02
C ASN A 147 13.14 -25.24 -19.80
N GLU A 148 12.23 -24.28 -19.88
CA GLU A 148 12.52 -22.96 -20.43
C GLU A 148 13.55 -22.21 -19.58
N ASP A 149 14.11 -21.15 -20.16
CA ASP A 149 15.06 -20.32 -19.46
C ASP A 149 14.40 -19.40 -18.43
N LYS A 150 15.24 -18.71 -17.65
CA LYS A 150 14.78 -17.79 -16.60
C LYS A 150 13.99 -16.61 -17.15
N SER A 151 14.17 -16.25 -18.43
CA SER A 151 13.50 -15.10 -19.03
C SER A 151 12.05 -15.41 -19.35
N GLY A 152 11.76 -16.64 -19.81
CA GLY A 152 10.39 -17.14 -19.98
C GLY A 152 9.62 -17.06 -18.67
N ALA A 153 10.12 -17.71 -17.61
CA ALA A 153 9.47 -17.70 -16.30
C ALA A 153 9.27 -16.28 -15.71
N ALA A 154 10.20 -15.35 -15.97
CA ALA A 154 10.07 -13.96 -15.53
C ALA A 154 8.98 -13.20 -16.32
N SER A 155 8.84 -13.49 -17.62
CA SER A 155 7.78 -12.92 -18.47
C SER A 155 6.40 -13.39 -18.02
N GLU A 156 6.21 -14.71 -17.92
CA GLU A 156 4.92 -15.29 -17.53
C GLU A 156 4.50 -14.86 -16.11
N MET A 157 5.46 -14.78 -15.18
CA MET A 157 5.18 -14.26 -13.83
C MET A 157 4.79 -12.78 -13.87
N ALA A 158 5.37 -11.97 -14.76
CA ALA A 158 4.98 -10.58 -14.91
C ALA A 158 3.53 -10.45 -15.39
N ASP A 159 3.10 -11.32 -16.32
CA ASP A 159 1.72 -11.35 -16.81
C ASP A 159 0.74 -11.85 -15.75
N VAL A 160 1.09 -12.90 -14.98
CA VAL A 160 0.34 -13.33 -13.79
C VAL A 160 0.14 -12.17 -12.81
N LEU A 161 1.21 -11.45 -12.46
CA LEU A 161 1.15 -10.33 -11.53
C LEU A 161 0.29 -9.18 -12.07
N TYR A 162 0.45 -8.84 -13.35
CA TYR A 162 -0.34 -7.80 -14.00
C TYR A 162 -1.84 -8.12 -13.93
N HIS A 163 -2.23 -9.32 -14.38
CA HIS A 163 -3.63 -9.73 -14.39
C HIS A 163 -4.21 -9.89 -12.97
N ALA A 164 -3.40 -10.36 -12.01
CA ALA A 164 -3.80 -10.39 -10.60
C ALA A 164 -4.07 -8.99 -10.04
N LEU A 165 -3.21 -8.00 -10.32
CA LEU A 165 -3.43 -6.61 -9.88
C LEU A 165 -4.68 -5.98 -10.52
N VAL A 166 -4.99 -6.30 -11.79
CA VAL A 166 -6.25 -5.88 -12.40
C VAL A 166 -7.45 -6.49 -11.67
N LEU A 167 -7.37 -7.77 -11.27
CA LEU A 167 -8.42 -8.42 -10.47
C LEU A 167 -8.58 -7.76 -9.09
N LEU A 168 -7.48 -7.42 -8.41
CA LEU A 168 -7.54 -6.70 -7.14
C LEU A 168 -8.24 -5.35 -7.30
N ALA A 169 -7.94 -4.62 -8.38
CA ALA A 169 -8.63 -3.37 -8.70
C ALA A 169 -10.14 -3.57 -8.94
N VAL A 170 -10.56 -4.64 -9.64
CA VAL A 170 -11.99 -4.98 -9.79
C VAL A 170 -12.66 -5.28 -8.44
N LYS A 171 -11.91 -5.87 -7.50
CA LYS A 171 -12.38 -6.22 -6.15
C LYS A 171 -12.21 -5.12 -5.10
N ASP A 172 -11.65 -3.97 -5.49
CA ASP A 172 -11.30 -2.88 -4.58
C ASP A 172 -10.38 -3.31 -3.42
N VAL A 173 -9.46 -4.23 -3.71
CA VAL A 173 -8.41 -4.68 -2.78
C VAL A 173 -7.11 -3.99 -3.13
N LYS A 174 -6.39 -3.47 -2.13
CA LYS A 174 -5.09 -2.84 -2.37
C LYS A 174 -3.97 -3.87 -2.32
N VAL A 175 -2.89 -3.61 -3.06
CA VAL A 175 -1.69 -4.45 -3.02
C VAL A 175 -1.08 -4.50 -1.60
N GLU A 176 -1.24 -3.42 -0.82
CA GLU A 176 -0.85 -3.37 0.58
C GLU A 176 -1.55 -4.44 1.44
N ASP A 177 -2.84 -4.69 1.18
CA ASP A 177 -3.62 -5.69 1.91
C ASP A 177 -3.08 -7.09 1.62
N VAL A 178 -2.68 -7.36 0.37
CA VAL A 178 -2.02 -8.61 -0.03
C VAL A 178 -0.68 -8.77 0.68
N PHE A 179 0.14 -7.72 0.74
CA PHE A 179 1.40 -7.75 1.48
C PHE A 179 1.19 -7.96 2.98
N GLN A 180 0.13 -7.40 3.56
CA GLN A 180 -0.21 -7.67 4.96
C GLN A 180 -0.49 -9.15 5.19
N VAL A 181 -1.27 -9.78 4.32
CA VAL A 181 -1.55 -11.22 4.39
C VAL A 181 -0.25 -12.04 4.24
N LEU A 182 0.63 -11.66 3.30
CA LEU A 182 1.92 -12.34 3.14
C LEU A 182 2.81 -12.18 4.38
N ARG A 183 2.92 -10.97 4.95
CA ARG A 183 3.67 -10.72 6.19
C ARG A 183 3.15 -11.57 7.34
N GLN A 184 1.83 -11.71 7.49
CA GLN A 184 1.25 -12.58 8.51
C GLN A 184 1.65 -14.05 8.32
N ARG A 185 1.76 -14.54 7.08
CA ARG A 185 2.23 -15.90 6.78
C ARG A 185 3.70 -16.08 7.15
N PHE A 186 4.54 -15.07 6.93
CA PHE A 186 5.95 -15.10 7.33
C PHE A 186 6.14 -14.99 8.85
N SER A 187 5.33 -14.18 9.54
CA SER A 187 5.44 -14.02 11.00
C SER A 187 5.01 -15.26 11.80
N LYS A 188 4.32 -16.23 11.18
CA LYS A 188 3.96 -17.50 11.81
C LYS A 188 5.03 -18.59 11.71
N SER A 189 6.08 -18.42 10.90
CA SER A 189 7.18 -19.39 10.86
C SER A 189 8.25 -19.07 11.91
N GLY A 190 8.26 -19.85 13.00
CA GLY A 190 9.40 -19.98 13.92
C GLY A 190 9.10 -19.79 15.41
N ILE A 191 8.08 -19.01 15.78
CA ILE A 191 7.74 -18.71 17.19
C ILE A 191 6.54 -19.56 17.66
N GLU A 192 5.43 -19.58 16.92
CA GLU A 192 4.24 -20.41 17.25
C GLU A 192 4.56 -21.91 17.31
N GLU A 193 5.46 -22.39 16.44
CA GLU A 193 5.89 -23.79 16.36
C GLU A 193 6.80 -24.21 17.54
N LYS A 194 7.51 -23.27 18.17
CA LYS A 194 8.36 -23.55 19.34
C LYS A 194 7.57 -23.45 20.65
N SER A 195 6.56 -22.61 20.71
CA SER A 195 5.67 -22.48 21.88
C SER A 195 4.70 -23.66 22.00
N SER A 196 4.20 -24.21 20.89
CA SER A 196 3.32 -25.39 20.91
C SER A 196 4.03 -26.68 21.37
N ARG A 197 5.35 -26.75 21.26
CA ARG A 197 6.16 -27.90 21.70
C ARG A 197 6.50 -27.92 23.20
N LYS A 198 6.28 -26.81 23.93
CA LYS A 198 6.58 -26.73 25.38
C LYS A 198 5.34 -26.91 26.26
N SER A 199 4.15 -27.09 25.70
CA SER A 199 2.92 -27.29 26.48
C SER A 199 2.24 -28.65 26.26
N THR A 200 2.96 -29.65 25.74
CA THR A 200 2.51 -31.05 25.71
C THR A 200 3.61 -31.92 26.32
#